data_AF-W1J717-F1
#
_entry.id   AF-W1J717-F1
#
_cell.length_a   1.000
_cell.length_b   1.000
_cell.length_c   1.000
_cell.angle_alpha   90.00
_cell.angle_beta   90.00
_cell.angle_gamma   90.00
#
_symmetry.space_group_name_H-M   'P 1'
#
loop_
_entity.id
_entity.type
_entity.pdbx_description
1 polymer ?
#
loop_
_entity_poly.entity_id
_entity_poly.type
_entity_poly.pdbx_seq_one_letter_code
_entity_poly.pdbx_strand_id
1 'polypeptide(L)'
;MKKLFPGSQKKGAFIALSTLEEHPDTVIITEGYATAITVNQLCKGTVLAALDAGNLLSVAQSVGERWPDTKIIIAADNDWHHPDELDKSGKPKVNTGKISAEKAAIAVNGWITLPPDNIKADWDDYRQQHGIEAAKQTFSNGLYQAGKPMNHHTIENCRYDNVESIYPRRKTKLPLSVGSAGFDAQLDYVVKGIIPAHSLCSIYGASGSYKSFLAGAWGCHIATGKVWAGKQVAQGSVLYAVGEGGIGVPRRIKAWEIVNGQAVENMYLINTPVFPASPAEVHELVIAAQQVESETGQPVRLIILDTLARCFGGADENDSKDMGAFVRGCDELKAKTGASILVVHHSGKDESKGARGSSAFRAALDVEYRINREGEKGGALVITCTKMKDAEEPETQAYDLRVVELFTDKDGENITSLALIDKPRDPVEEIGLIANKTDNHTALWQCIRSHTALKEPCSIALVHDDLKAMGVNVLAR
;
A
#
# COMPACT_ATOMS: atom_id res chain seq x y z
N MET A 1 14.78 -37.66 -32.78
CA MET A 1 14.97 -38.09 -31.37
C MET A 1 15.62 -36.92 -30.61
N LYS A 2 14.95 -36.36 -29.58
CA LYS A 2 15.48 -35.24 -28.79
C LYS A 2 16.71 -35.72 -28.02
N LYS A 3 17.88 -35.11 -28.20
CA LYS A 3 19.12 -35.44 -27.46
C LYS A 3 19.35 -34.37 -26.39
N LEU A 4 19.29 -34.76 -25.13
CA LEU A 4 19.66 -33.91 -23.99
C LEU A 4 21.12 -34.21 -23.60
N PHE A 5 21.84 -33.19 -23.14
CA PHE A 5 23.22 -33.38 -22.67
C PHE A 5 23.25 -34.25 -21.40
N PRO A 6 24.10 -35.30 -21.34
CA PRO A 6 24.25 -36.12 -20.15
C PRO A 6 24.58 -35.25 -18.91
N GLY A 7 23.88 -35.48 -17.79
CA GLY A 7 24.05 -34.72 -16.54
C GLY A 7 23.13 -33.50 -16.35
N SER A 8 22.29 -33.16 -17.33
CA SER A 8 21.36 -32.02 -17.23
C SER A 8 20.17 -32.31 -16.31
N GLN A 9 19.73 -31.32 -15.51
CA GLN A 9 18.50 -31.41 -14.73
C GLN A 9 17.27 -31.20 -15.62
N LYS A 10 16.49 -32.27 -15.82
CA LYS A 10 15.27 -32.24 -16.63
C LYS A 10 14.01 -31.85 -15.83
N LYS A 11 13.89 -32.33 -14.59
CA LYS A 11 12.67 -32.17 -13.78
C LYS A 11 12.42 -30.68 -13.49
N GLY A 12 11.27 -30.17 -13.92
CA GLY A 12 10.88 -28.76 -13.78
C GLY A 12 11.55 -27.80 -14.78
N ALA A 13 12.47 -28.29 -15.62
CA ALA A 13 13.06 -27.50 -16.68
C ALA A 13 12.10 -27.36 -17.87
N PHE A 14 12.12 -26.20 -18.52
CA PHE A 14 11.28 -25.90 -19.67
C PHE A 14 12.03 -25.00 -20.67
N ILE A 15 11.51 -24.91 -21.90
CA ILE A 15 11.96 -23.94 -22.90
C ILE A 15 10.88 -22.88 -23.05
N ALA A 16 11.20 -21.63 -22.74
CA ALA A 16 10.31 -20.50 -23.00
C ALA A 16 10.45 -20.03 -24.45
N LEU A 17 9.33 -19.73 -25.11
CA LEU A 17 9.33 -19.25 -26.50
C LEU A 17 9.47 -17.74 -26.61
N SER A 18 9.25 -17.03 -25.52
CA SER A 18 9.41 -15.60 -25.38
C SER A 18 10.12 -15.29 -24.07
N THR A 19 10.57 -14.04 -23.93
CA THR A 19 11.05 -13.53 -22.65
C THR A 19 9.95 -13.71 -21.59
N LEU A 20 10.31 -14.28 -20.44
CA LEU A 20 9.38 -14.46 -19.35
C LEU A 20 9.03 -13.09 -18.76
N GLU A 21 7.75 -12.77 -18.73
CA GLU A 21 7.24 -11.59 -18.03
C GLU A 21 7.35 -11.81 -16.52
N GLU A 22 7.46 -10.72 -15.74
CA GLU A 22 7.52 -10.82 -14.28
C GLU A 22 6.20 -11.34 -13.69
N HIS A 23 5.06 -10.98 -14.30
CA HIS A 23 3.71 -11.37 -13.88
C HIS A 23 2.80 -11.66 -15.10
N PRO A 24 2.89 -12.85 -15.72
CA PRO A 24 2.09 -13.18 -16.89
C PRO A 24 0.62 -13.44 -16.52
N ASP A 25 -0.33 -12.86 -17.26
CA ASP A 25 -1.76 -13.12 -17.08
C ASP A 25 -2.16 -14.56 -17.43
N THR A 26 -1.45 -15.18 -18.39
CA THR A 26 -1.72 -16.55 -18.86
C THR A 26 -0.42 -17.24 -19.26
N VAL A 27 -0.21 -18.45 -18.71
CA VAL A 27 0.89 -19.35 -19.07
C VAL A 27 0.35 -20.60 -19.74
N ILE A 28 0.88 -20.94 -20.90
CA ILE A 28 0.49 -22.10 -21.68
C ILE A 28 1.65 -23.09 -21.70
N ILE A 29 1.41 -24.31 -21.22
CA ILE A 29 2.43 -25.36 -21.13
C ILE A 29 2.12 -26.42 -22.18
N THR A 30 3.07 -26.70 -23.06
CA THR A 30 3.00 -27.76 -24.06
C THR A 30 3.96 -28.90 -23.74
N GLU A 31 3.70 -30.08 -24.31
CA GLU A 31 4.65 -31.19 -24.23
C GLU A 31 5.92 -30.92 -25.05
N GLY A 32 5.75 -30.60 -26.33
CA GLY A 32 6.84 -30.40 -27.29
C GLY A 32 7.09 -28.94 -27.65
N TYR A 33 8.33 -28.65 -28.06
CA TYR A 33 8.71 -27.33 -28.58
C TYR A 33 8.04 -27.01 -29.93
N ALA A 34 7.82 -28.00 -30.79
CA ALA A 34 7.09 -27.80 -32.05
C ALA A 34 5.63 -27.39 -31.79
N THR A 35 4.93 -28.14 -30.92
CA THR A 35 3.60 -27.78 -30.42
C THR A 35 3.59 -26.38 -29.81
N ALA A 36 4.62 -26.01 -29.03
CA ALA A 36 4.76 -24.69 -28.43
C ALA A 36 4.79 -23.57 -29.48
N ILE A 37 5.56 -23.74 -30.56
CA ILE A 37 5.67 -22.73 -31.64
C ILE A 37 4.29 -22.49 -32.25
N THR A 38 3.56 -23.56 -32.49
CA THR A 38 2.22 -23.47 -33.06
C THR A 38 1.25 -22.83 -32.08
N VAL A 39 1.22 -23.28 -30.83
CA VAL A 39 0.35 -22.73 -29.77
C VAL A 39 0.61 -21.23 -29.54
N ASN A 40 1.85 -20.77 -29.66
CA ASN A 40 2.22 -19.35 -29.59
C ASN A 40 1.59 -18.50 -30.73
N GLN A 41 1.16 -19.14 -31.83
CA GLN A 41 0.39 -18.51 -32.89
C GLN A 41 -1.14 -18.62 -32.67
N LEU A 42 -1.58 -19.55 -31.83
CA LEU A 42 -3.00 -19.84 -31.58
C LEU A 42 -3.60 -19.00 -30.45
N CYS A 43 -2.81 -18.68 -29.42
CA CYS A 43 -3.30 -18.00 -28.23
C CYS A 43 -2.24 -17.04 -27.69
N LYS A 44 -2.67 -15.88 -27.18
CA LYS A 44 -1.79 -14.92 -26.50
C LYS A 44 -1.49 -15.42 -25.08
N GLY A 45 -0.21 -15.49 -24.74
CA GLY A 45 0.26 -15.84 -23.40
C GLY A 45 1.73 -16.24 -23.42
N THR A 46 2.31 -16.46 -22.23
CA THR A 46 3.67 -17.00 -22.10
C THR A 46 3.64 -18.49 -22.40
N VAL A 47 4.29 -18.93 -23.48
CA VAL A 47 4.30 -20.34 -23.89
C VAL A 47 5.59 -21.04 -23.45
N LEU A 48 5.44 -22.15 -22.74
CA LEU A 48 6.51 -22.98 -22.20
C LEU A 48 6.42 -24.40 -22.75
N ALA A 49 7.52 -24.94 -23.27
CA ALA A 49 7.62 -26.35 -23.65
C ALA A 49 8.24 -27.18 -22.51
N ALA A 50 7.51 -28.18 -22.03
CA ALA A 50 7.92 -29.06 -20.92
C ALA A 50 8.88 -30.18 -21.35
N LEU A 51 9.33 -30.21 -22.60
CA LEU A 51 10.22 -31.20 -23.21
C LEU A 51 9.56 -32.56 -23.49
N ASP A 52 8.82 -33.14 -22.56
CA ASP A 52 7.99 -34.35 -22.73
C ASP A 52 6.85 -34.46 -21.69
N ALA A 53 5.89 -35.36 -21.95
CA ALA A 53 4.71 -35.60 -21.12
C ALA A 53 5.03 -35.85 -19.64
N GLY A 54 6.13 -36.55 -19.34
CA GLY A 54 6.53 -36.90 -17.98
C GLY A 54 6.97 -35.70 -17.13
N ASN A 55 7.26 -34.56 -17.75
CA ASN A 55 7.70 -33.34 -17.08
C ASN A 55 6.61 -32.26 -16.98
N LEU A 56 5.46 -32.43 -17.65
CA LEU A 56 4.33 -31.49 -17.62
C LEU A 56 3.90 -31.13 -16.20
N LEU A 57 3.74 -32.14 -15.33
CA LEU A 57 3.33 -31.94 -13.94
C LEU A 57 4.36 -31.11 -13.15
N SER A 58 5.65 -31.41 -13.32
CA SER A 58 6.70 -30.68 -12.60
C SER A 58 6.78 -29.22 -13.04
N VAL A 59 6.67 -28.97 -14.35
CA VAL A 59 6.65 -27.60 -14.89
C VAL A 59 5.40 -26.85 -14.44
N ALA A 60 4.22 -27.48 -14.49
CA ALA A 60 2.97 -26.87 -14.03
C ALA A 60 3.04 -26.45 -12.56
N GLN A 61 3.51 -27.33 -11.68
CA GLN A 61 3.67 -27.01 -10.26
C GLN A 61 4.66 -25.86 -10.04
N SER A 62 5.83 -25.89 -10.70
CA SER A 62 6.80 -24.80 -10.58
C SER A 62 6.26 -23.46 -11.10
N VAL A 63 5.41 -23.48 -12.13
CA VAL A 63 4.72 -22.28 -12.64
C VAL A 63 3.68 -21.80 -11.63
N GLY A 64 2.88 -22.69 -11.06
CA GLY A 64 1.85 -22.34 -10.07
C GLY A 64 2.43 -21.81 -8.76
N GLU A 65 3.57 -22.33 -8.31
CA GLU A 65 4.30 -21.82 -7.15
C GLU A 65 4.89 -20.42 -7.41
N ARG A 66 5.42 -20.21 -8.62
CA ARG A 66 6.04 -18.94 -9.01
C ARG A 66 5.00 -17.84 -9.28
N TRP A 67 3.86 -18.20 -9.87
CA TRP A 67 2.79 -17.26 -10.23
C TRP A 67 1.40 -17.82 -9.83
N PRO A 68 1.00 -17.65 -8.56
CA PRO A 68 -0.23 -18.23 -8.03
C PRO A 68 -1.53 -17.71 -8.67
N ASP A 69 -1.52 -16.46 -9.16
CA ASP A 69 -2.69 -15.79 -9.73
C ASP A 69 -2.83 -15.96 -11.25
N THR A 70 -1.87 -16.62 -11.91
CA THR A 70 -1.83 -16.78 -13.36
C THR A 70 -2.75 -17.89 -13.85
N LYS A 71 -3.43 -17.67 -14.98
CA LYS A 71 -4.18 -18.74 -15.66
C LYS A 71 -3.21 -19.73 -16.31
N ILE A 72 -3.23 -20.99 -15.86
CA ILE A 72 -2.41 -22.06 -16.46
C ILE A 72 -3.25 -22.90 -17.42
N ILE A 73 -2.78 -23.07 -18.66
CA ILE A 73 -3.38 -23.91 -19.70
C ILE A 73 -2.38 -24.99 -20.09
N ILE A 74 -2.79 -26.26 -20.04
CA ILE A 74 -2.02 -27.40 -20.54
C ILE A 74 -2.51 -27.74 -21.95
N ALA A 75 -1.70 -27.42 -22.96
CA ALA A 75 -1.96 -27.74 -24.36
C ALA A 75 -1.17 -29.00 -24.74
N ALA A 76 -1.82 -30.15 -24.65
CA ALA A 76 -1.19 -31.44 -24.87
C ALA A 76 -1.48 -32.01 -26.26
N ASP A 77 -0.69 -33.02 -26.62
CA ASP A 77 -0.85 -33.76 -27.87
C ASP A 77 -2.00 -34.77 -27.73
N ASN A 78 -2.77 -34.99 -28.80
CA ASN A 78 -3.81 -36.01 -28.80
C ASN A 78 -3.22 -37.36 -29.23
N ASP A 79 -2.78 -38.17 -28.26
CA ASP A 79 -2.34 -39.54 -28.48
C ASP A 79 -3.52 -40.51 -28.61
N TRP A 80 -4.44 -40.22 -29.54
CA TRP A 80 -5.58 -41.08 -29.79
C TRP A 80 -5.15 -42.45 -30.34
N HIS A 81 -5.81 -43.51 -29.88
CA HIS A 81 -5.64 -44.89 -30.32
C HIS A 81 -7.01 -45.52 -30.57
N HIS A 82 -7.11 -46.41 -31.57
CA HIS A 82 -8.35 -47.18 -31.77
C HIS A 82 -8.63 -48.04 -30.52
N PRO A 83 -9.89 -48.21 -30.07
CA PRO A 83 -10.21 -48.99 -28.86
C PRO A 83 -9.66 -50.43 -28.86
N ASP A 84 -9.45 -51.00 -30.05
CA ASP A 84 -8.93 -52.36 -30.26
C ASP A 84 -7.39 -52.43 -30.31
N GLU A 85 -6.69 -51.29 -30.25
CA GLU A 85 -5.23 -51.28 -30.23
C GLU A 85 -4.71 -51.64 -28.84
N LEU A 86 -4.06 -52.81 -28.75
CA LEU A 86 -3.38 -53.27 -27.55
C LEU A 86 -1.90 -52.85 -27.53
N ASP A 87 -1.38 -52.59 -26.33
CA ASP A 87 0.03 -52.43 -26.07
C ASP A 87 0.77 -53.78 -26.12
N LYS A 88 2.10 -53.74 -25.94
CA LYS A 88 2.94 -54.95 -25.94
C LYS A 88 2.61 -55.95 -24.82
N SER A 89 1.74 -55.57 -23.88
CA SER A 89 1.32 -56.34 -22.71
C SER A 89 -0.14 -56.81 -22.83
N GLY A 90 -0.81 -56.55 -23.97
CA GLY A 90 -2.20 -56.94 -24.21
C GLY A 90 -3.25 -56.03 -23.57
N LYS A 91 -2.91 -54.80 -23.15
CA LYS A 91 -3.86 -53.82 -22.60
C LYS A 91 -4.21 -52.75 -23.64
N PRO A 92 -5.43 -52.19 -23.64
CA PRO A 92 -5.77 -51.08 -24.52
C PRO A 92 -4.79 -49.92 -24.37
N LYS A 93 -4.30 -49.37 -25.48
CA LYS A 93 -3.45 -48.17 -25.44
C LYS A 93 -4.26 -46.99 -24.92
N VAL A 94 -3.63 -46.21 -24.05
CA VAL A 94 -4.24 -45.04 -23.43
C VAL A 94 -3.64 -43.76 -24.01
N ASN A 95 -4.46 -42.71 -24.05
CA ASN A 95 -4.03 -41.38 -24.48
C ASN A 95 -3.12 -40.76 -23.41
N THR A 96 -1.82 -40.96 -23.58
CA THR A 96 -0.81 -40.61 -22.57
C THR A 96 -0.66 -39.10 -22.44
N GLY A 97 -0.74 -38.36 -23.57
CA GLY A 97 -0.82 -36.90 -23.58
C GLY A 97 -1.98 -36.36 -22.74
N LYS A 98 -3.21 -36.86 -22.96
CA LYS A 98 -4.40 -36.46 -22.19
C LYS A 98 -4.26 -36.76 -20.70
N ILE A 99 -3.86 -37.98 -20.32
CA ILE A 99 -3.73 -38.36 -18.90
C ILE A 99 -2.70 -37.48 -18.18
N SER A 100 -1.57 -37.21 -18.84
CA SER A 100 -0.51 -36.37 -18.26
C SER A 100 -0.96 -34.92 -18.10
N ALA A 101 -1.73 -34.41 -19.08
CA ALA A 101 -2.31 -33.08 -19.03
C ALA A 101 -3.36 -32.93 -17.93
N GLU A 102 -4.26 -33.90 -17.79
CA GLU A 102 -5.27 -33.92 -16.72
C GLU A 102 -4.63 -33.91 -15.35
N LYS A 103 -3.61 -34.76 -15.13
CA LYS A 103 -2.87 -34.80 -13.87
C LYS A 103 -2.18 -33.47 -13.56
N ALA A 104 -1.56 -32.84 -14.55
CA ALA A 104 -0.89 -31.55 -14.39
C ALA A 104 -1.89 -30.42 -14.09
N ALA A 105 -3.00 -30.37 -14.84
CA ALA A 105 -4.04 -29.36 -14.66
C ALA A 105 -4.72 -29.46 -13.28
N ILE A 106 -5.04 -30.68 -12.80
CA ILE A 106 -5.63 -30.88 -11.47
C ILE A 106 -4.71 -30.33 -10.38
N ALA A 107 -3.39 -30.54 -10.49
CA ALA A 107 -2.42 -30.11 -9.48
C ALA A 107 -2.34 -28.58 -9.32
N VAL A 108 -2.78 -27.81 -10.33
CA VAL A 108 -2.65 -26.35 -10.38
C VAL A 108 -3.99 -25.63 -10.63
N ASN A 109 -5.12 -26.36 -10.54
CA ASN A 109 -6.44 -25.84 -10.89
C ASN A 109 -6.50 -25.22 -12.32
N GLY A 110 -5.75 -25.83 -13.24
CA GLY A 110 -5.54 -25.36 -14.61
C GLY A 110 -6.59 -25.83 -15.62
N TRP A 111 -6.42 -25.39 -16.86
CA TRP A 111 -7.25 -25.74 -18.01
C TRP A 111 -6.51 -26.69 -18.95
N ILE A 112 -7.22 -27.45 -19.77
CA ILE A 112 -6.67 -28.40 -20.73
C ILE A 112 -7.25 -28.11 -22.11
N THR A 113 -6.44 -28.25 -23.16
CA THR A 113 -6.93 -28.28 -24.55
C THR A 113 -6.11 -29.28 -25.37
N LEU A 114 -6.80 -29.97 -26.28
CA LEU A 114 -6.26 -31.03 -27.13
C LEU A 114 -6.85 -30.85 -28.55
N PRO A 115 -6.11 -31.22 -29.61
CA PRO A 115 -6.71 -31.38 -30.94
C PRO A 115 -7.90 -32.36 -30.93
N PRO A 116 -8.91 -32.22 -31.80
CA PRO A 116 -10.17 -32.98 -31.73
C PRO A 116 -10.04 -34.51 -31.71
N ASP A 117 -10.98 -35.15 -31.02
CA ASP A 117 -10.98 -36.58 -30.68
C ASP A 117 -11.51 -37.47 -31.83
N ASN A 118 -10.60 -37.95 -32.67
CA ASN A 118 -10.72 -39.16 -33.52
C ASN A 118 -9.47 -39.44 -34.35
N ILE A 119 -8.44 -38.60 -34.25
CA ILE A 119 -7.19 -38.71 -35.01
C ILE A 119 -6.05 -38.42 -34.05
N LYS A 120 -4.96 -39.18 -34.16
CA LYS A 120 -3.71 -38.84 -33.50
C LYS A 120 -3.11 -37.59 -34.14
N ALA A 121 -3.05 -36.50 -33.38
CA ALA A 121 -2.58 -35.21 -33.87
C ALA A 121 -2.02 -34.35 -32.74
N ASP A 122 -1.00 -33.56 -33.05
CA ASP A 122 -0.64 -32.40 -32.24
C ASP A 122 -1.27 -31.10 -32.80
N TRP A 123 -1.04 -29.97 -32.12
CA TRP A 123 -1.57 -28.68 -32.58
C TRP A 123 -0.93 -28.20 -33.90
N ASP A 124 0.27 -28.68 -34.23
CA ASP A 124 0.93 -28.38 -35.50
C ASP A 124 0.27 -29.11 -36.66
N ASP A 125 0.03 -30.42 -36.52
CA ASP A 125 -0.69 -31.25 -37.48
C ASP A 125 -2.07 -30.65 -37.77
N TYR A 126 -2.80 -30.27 -36.72
CA TYR A 126 -4.12 -29.66 -36.87
C TYR A 126 -4.07 -28.31 -37.60
N ARG A 127 -3.08 -27.46 -37.30
CA ARG A 127 -2.86 -26.18 -37.99
C ARG A 127 -2.53 -26.40 -39.47
N GLN A 128 -1.66 -27.36 -39.78
CA GLN A 128 -1.28 -27.64 -41.17
C GLN A 128 -2.47 -28.15 -42.00
N GLN A 129 -3.34 -28.96 -41.40
CA GLN A 129 -4.51 -29.52 -42.07
C GLN A 129 -5.66 -28.52 -42.26
N HIS A 130 -5.96 -27.72 -41.24
CA HIS A 130 -7.17 -26.88 -41.20
C HIS A 130 -6.90 -25.38 -41.32
N GLY A 131 -5.63 -24.97 -41.29
CA GLY A 131 -5.22 -23.57 -41.29
C GLY A 131 -5.23 -22.93 -39.90
N ILE A 132 -4.57 -21.78 -39.80
CA ILE A 132 -4.32 -21.09 -38.53
C ILE A 132 -5.60 -20.61 -37.83
N GLU A 133 -6.58 -20.10 -38.59
CA GLU A 133 -7.81 -19.57 -38.01
C GLU A 133 -8.71 -20.67 -37.43
N ALA A 134 -8.83 -21.81 -38.12
CA ALA A 134 -9.55 -22.97 -37.60
C ALA A 134 -8.85 -23.57 -36.37
N ALA A 135 -7.50 -23.59 -36.36
CA ALA A 135 -6.73 -24.03 -35.21
C ALA A 135 -6.91 -23.11 -34.00
N LYS A 136 -6.90 -21.78 -34.19
CA LYS A 136 -7.19 -20.80 -33.13
C LYS A 136 -8.56 -21.03 -32.52
N GLN A 137 -9.58 -21.22 -33.36
CA GLN A 137 -10.94 -21.44 -32.91
C GLN A 137 -11.08 -22.78 -32.16
N THR A 138 -10.41 -23.82 -32.63
CA THR A 138 -10.48 -25.16 -32.03
C THR A 138 -9.74 -25.22 -30.70
N PHE A 139 -8.56 -24.62 -30.59
CA PHE A 139 -7.76 -24.52 -29.37
C PHE A 139 -8.56 -23.91 -28.22
N SER A 140 -9.16 -22.79 -28.57
CA SER A 140 -10.07 -22.00 -27.78
C SER A 140 -11.33 -22.74 -27.31
N ASN A 141 -12.06 -23.37 -28.23
CA ASN A 141 -13.30 -24.11 -27.94
C ASN A 141 -13.04 -25.41 -27.18
N GLY A 142 -11.85 -25.99 -27.33
CA GLY A 142 -11.42 -27.22 -26.66
C GLY A 142 -10.97 -27.03 -25.22
N LEU A 143 -11.08 -25.84 -24.63
CA LEU A 143 -10.67 -25.58 -23.24
C LEU A 143 -11.66 -26.16 -22.23
N TYR A 144 -11.20 -27.08 -21.38
CA TYR A 144 -11.98 -27.62 -20.27
C TYR A 144 -11.16 -27.73 -18.97
N GLN A 145 -11.83 -27.81 -17.82
CA GLN A 145 -11.21 -28.11 -16.53
C GLN A 145 -11.51 -29.56 -16.15
N ALA A 146 -10.47 -30.36 -15.90
CA ALA A 146 -10.66 -31.73 -15.38
C ALA A 146 -11.23 -31.69 -13.95
N GLY A 147 -12.26 -32.50 -13.66
CA GLY A 147 -12.82 -32.67 -12.31
C GLY A 147 -14.14 -31.93 -12.01
N LYS A 148 -14.78 -31.25 -12.98
CA LYS A 148 -16.16 -30.73 -12.83
C LYS A 148 -17.13 -31.56 -13.70
N PRO A 149 -18.29 -31.98 -13.16
CA PRO A 149 -19.29 -32.71 -13.96
C PRO A 149 -19.81 -31.82 -15.10
N MET A 150 -19.71 -32.30 -16.34
CA MET A 150 -20.21 -31.61 -17.52
C MET A 150 -21.74 -31.62 -17.55
N ASN A 151 -22.38 -30.46 -17.46
CA ASN A 151 -23.73 -30.29 -17.96
C ASN A 151 -23.66 -30.04 -19.47
N HIS A 152 -24.13 -31.02 -20.26
CA HIS A 152 -24.38 -30.88 -21.69
C HIS A 152 -25.51 -29.86 -21.90
N HIS A 153 -25.19 -28.60 -22.23
CA HIS A 153 -26.02 -27.69 -23.03
C HIS A 153 -25.35 -26.31 -23.13
N THR A 154 -24.33 -26.18 -23.98
CA THR A 154 -24.02 -24.92 -24.70
C THR A 154 -22.88 -25.19 -25.67
N ILE A 155 -23.22 -25.67 -26.87
CA ILE A 155 -22.36 -25.52 -28.05
C ILE A 155 -23.19 -24.67 -29.00
N GLU A 156 -22.91 -23.38 -29.07
CA GLU A 156 -23.08 -22.57 -30.27
C GLU A 156 -22.47 -21.17 -30.08
N ASN A 157 -21.53 -20.83 -30.98
CA ASN A 157 -21.05 -19.49 -31.33
C ASN A 157 -20.11 -18.74 -30.35
N CYS A 158 -18.85 -19.16 -30.27
CA CYS A 158 -17.74 -18.29 -29.83
C CYS A 158 -16.95 -17.78 -31.06
N ARG A 159 -17.33 -16.61 -31.56
CA ARG A 159 -16.43 -15.73 -32.35
C ARG A 159 -15.53 -15.01 -31.35
N TYR A 160 -14.22 -15.07 -31.54
CA TYR A 160 -13.19 -14.55 -30.64
C TYR A 160 -13.01 -13.02 -30.70
N ASP A 161 -14.10 -12.27 -30.82
CA ASP A 161 -14.05 -10.80 -30.84
C ASP A 161 -14.81 -10.14 -29.69
N ASN A 162 -15.60 -10.86 -28.87
CA ASN A 162 -16.35 -10.23 -27.78
C ASN A 162 -16.22 -11.02 -26.48
N VAL A 163 -15.52 -10.42 -25.51
CA VAL A 163 -15.36 -10.87 -24.11
C VAL A 163 -16.72 -11.16 -23.42
N GLU A 164 -17.81 -10.57 -23.95
CA GLU A 164 -19.19 -10.77 -23.50
C GLU A 164 -19.76 -12.18 -23.73
N SER A 165 -19.33 -12.88 -24.80
CA SER A 165 -19.89 -14.21 -25.15
C SER A 165 -19.41 -15.34 -24.24
N ILE A 166 -18.24 -15.18 -23.60
CA ILE A 166 -17.63 -16.17 -22.70
C ILE A 166 -18.27 -16.10 -21.30
N TYR A 167 -18.94 -14.99 -20.97
CA TYR A 167 -19.51 -14.78 -19.64
C TYR A 167 -20.88 -14.09 -19.65
N PRO A 168 -21.95 -14.73 -20.15
CA PRO A 168 -23.28 -14.12 -20.23
C PRO A 168 -23.88 -13.73 -18.86
N ARG A 169 -23.24 -14.10 -17.75
CA ARG A 169 -23.65 -13.77 -16.37
C ARG A 169 -22.53 -13.30 -15.44
N ARG A 170 -21.33 -12.97 -15.95
CA ARG A 170 -20.28 -12.41 -15.07
C ARG A 170 -20.73 -11.02 -14.63
N LYS A 171 -21.08 -10.91 -13.35
CA LYS A 171 -21.22 -9.61 -12.70
C LYS A 171 -19.85 -8.95 -12.65
N THR A 172 -19.82 -7.65 -12.91
CA THR A 172 -18.59 -6.87 -12.76
C THR A 172 -18.07 -6.98 -11.33
N LYS A 173 -16.74 -6.98 -11.18
CA LYS A 173 -16.08 -6.84 -9.86
C LYS A 173 -15.89 -5.36 -9.50
N LEU A 174 -16.22 -4.45 -10.40
CA LEU A 174 -16.20 -3.01 -10.12
C LEU A 174 -17.26 -2.71 -9.06
N PRO A 175 -16.93 -1.87 -8.05
CA PRO A 175 -17.91 -1.38 -7.09
C PRO A 175 -18.84 -0.39 -7.79
N LEU A 176 -19.94 -0.88 -8.36
CA LEU A 176 -20.94 -0.03 -9.00
C LEU A 176 -21.92 0.52 -7.95
N SER A 177 -22.14 1.84 -7.99
CA SER A 177 -23.27 2.50 -7.36
C SER A 177 -24.35 2.79 -8.40
N VAL A 178 -25.63 2.82 -7.98
CA VAL A 178 -26.78 3.07 -8.86
C VAL A 178 -27.58 4.26 -8.34
N GLY A 179 -27.78 5.29 -9.17
CA GLY A 179 -28.48 6.50 -8.78
C GLY A 179 -27.73 7.26 -7.69
N SER A 180 -28.47 7.84 -6.74
CA SER A 180 -27.91 8.56 -5.58
C SER A 180 -27.94 7.75 -4.27
N ALA A 181 -28.28 6.46 -4.33
CA ALA A 181 -28.42 5.63 -3.13
C ALA A 181 -27.07 5.51 -2.41
N GLY A 182 -27.00 5.98 -1.17
CA GLY A 182 -25.78 5.97 -0.35
C GLY A 182 -24.82 7.13 -0.61
N PHE A 183 -25.18 8.11 -1.46
CA PHE A 183 -24.34 9.31 -1.69
C PHE A 183 -24.52 10.39 -0.60
N ASP A 184 -25.49 10.19 0.27
CA ASP A 184 -25.70 10.90 1.53
C ASP A 184 -24.94 10.26 2.70
N ALA A 185 -24.07 9.27 2.43
CA ALA A 185 -23.20 8.68 3.44
C ALA A 185 -22.30 9.76 4.05
N GLN A 186 -22.26 9.79 5.37
CA GLN A 186 -21.39 10.69 6.11
C GLN A 186 -19.93 10.29 5.90
N LEU A 187 -19.04 11.28 5.73
CA LEU A 187 -17.60 11.03 5.69
C LEU A 187 -17.14 10.44 7.02
N ASP A 188 -16.55 9.25 6.95
CA ASP A 188 -15.95 8.57 8.10
C ASP A 188 -14.58 9.16 8.43
N TYR A 189 -14.21 9.12 9.71
CA TYR A 189 -12.94 9.66 10.21
C TYR A 189 -12.25 8.68 11.16
N VAL A 190 -10.92 8.62 11.05
CA VAL A 190 -10.06 8.05 12.09
C VAL A 190 -9.92 9.05 13.24
N VAL A 191 -9.72 10.33 12.93
CA VAL A 191 -9.78 11.44 13.89
C VAL A 191 -10.71 12.50 13.31
N LYS A 192 -11.83 12.77 14.01
CA LYS A 192 -12.93 13.59 13.47
C LYS A 192 -12.46 14.98 13.04
N GLY A 193 -12.64 15.28 11.75
CA GLY A 193 -12.25 16.55 11.12
C GLY A 193 -10.75 16.73 10.88
N ILE A 194 -9.93 15.72 11.17
CA ILE A 194 -8.46 15.80 11.04
C ILE A 194 -7.93 14.72 10.09
N ILE A 195 -8.34 13.46 10.29
CA ILE A 195 -7.91 12.32 9.47
C ILE A 195 -9.15 11.57 9.00
N PRO A 196 -9.59 11.74 7.75
CA PRO A 196 -10.63 10.91 7.15
C PRO A 196 -10.26 9.43 7.21
N ALA A 197 -11.26 8.55 7.21
CA ALA A 197 -11.04 7.12 7.04
C ALA A 197 -10.73 6.79 5.58
N HIS A 198 -10.00 5.69 5.35
CA HIS A 198 -9.64 5.24 4.01
C HIS A 198 -8.96 6.32 3.14
N SER A 199 -8.09 7.13 3.75
CA SER A 199 -7.46 8.28 3.09
C SER A 199 -5.94 8.19 3.05
N LEU A 200 -5.33 8.85 2.06
CA LEU A 200 -3.90 9.09 1.99
C LEU A 200 -3.58 10.51 2.50
N CYS A 201 -2.88 10.59 3.63
CA CYS A 201 -2.55 11.82 4.32
C CYS A 201 -1.04 12.06 4.35
N SER A 202 -0.64 13.34 4.40
CA SER A 202 0.75 13.69 4.67
C SER A 202 0.89 14.82 5.69
N ILE A 203 1.93 14.73 6.52
CA ILE A 203 2.45 15.85 7.30
C ILE A 203 3.84 16.21 6.75
N TYR A 204 4.10 17.49 6.48
CA TYR A 204 5.39 17.93 5.98
C TYR A 204 5.94 19.15 6.73
N GLY A 205 7.25 19.41 6.62
CA GLY A 205 7.90 20.54 7.27
C GLY A 205 9.41 20.36 7.41
N ALA A 206 10.08 21.40 7.90
CA ALA A 206 11.53 21.44 8.05
C ALA A 206 12.08 20.30 8.93
N SER A 207 13.37 19.98 8.79
CA SER A 207 14.01 19.07 9.74
C SER A 207 13.88 19.61 11.17
N GLY A 208 13.53 18.74 12.14
CA GLY A 208 13.31 19.16 13.53
C GLY A 208 11.97 19.88 13.81
N SER A 209 11.05 19.98 12.84
CA SER A 209 9.74 20.64 13.04
C SER A 209 8.70 19.84 13.86
N TYR A 210 9.13 18.79 14.56
CA TYR A 210 8.29 17.93 15.40
C TYR A 210 7.26 17.03 14.69
N LYS A 211 7.32 16.84 13.37
CA LYS A 211 6.41 15.95 12.62
C LYS A 211 6.24 14.56 13.24
N SER A 212 7.34 13.86 13.54
CA SER A 212 7.27 12.51 14.12
C SER A 212 6.71 12.50 15.55
N PHE A 213 6.73 13.62 16.27
CA PHE A 213 6.02 13.73 17.55
C PHE A 213 4.50 13.83 17.34
N LEU A 214 4.06 14.57 16.32
CA LEU A 214 2.64 14.62 15.95
C LEU A 214 2.15 13.27 15.42
N ALA A 215 2.91 12.63 14.51
CA ALA A 215 2.56 11.30 13.99
C ALA A 215 2.45 10.26 15.12
N GLY A 216 3.42 10.26 16.04
CA GLY A 216 3.39 9.42 17.22
C GLY A 216 2.20 9.72 18.13
N ALA A 217 1.90 10.99 18.39
CA ALA A 217 0.76 11.39 19.22
C ALA A 217 -0.57 10.94 18.60
N TRP A 218 -0.84 11.25 17.32
CA TRP A 218 -2.04 10.77 16.63
C TRP A 218 -2.15 9.25 16.68
N GLY A 219 -1.06 8.53 16.41
CA GLY A 219 -1.05 7.08 16.54
C GLY A 219 -1.39 6.59 17.95
N CYS A 220 -0.87 7.24 19.01
CA CYS A 220 -1.21 6.89 20.39
C CYS A 220 -2.69 7.15 20.71
N HIS A 221 -3.25 8.28 20.27
CA HIS A 221 -4.67 8.59 20.44
C HIS A 221 -5.56 7.55 19.75
N ILE A 222 -5.19 7.10 18.54
CA ILE A 222 -5.91 6.08 17.78
C ILE A 222 -5.80 4.70 18.46
N ALA A 223 -4.59 4.29 18.85
CA ALA A 223 -4.35 3.02 19.54
C ALA A 223 -5.13 2.91 20.86
N THR A 224 -5.33 4.04 21.55
CA THR A 224 -5.97 4.10 22.87
C THR A 224 -7.44 4.50 22.83
N GLY A 225 -7.94 5.00 21.70
CA GLY A 225 -9.27 5.62 21.58
C GLY A 225 -9.39 6.95 22.33
N LYS A 226 -8.29 7.54 22.81
CA LYS A 226 -8.31 8.80 23.55
C LYS A 226 -8.66 9.95 22.60
N VAL A 227 -9.65 10.75 22.99
CA VAL A 227 -10.06 11.98 22.28
C VAL A 227 -8.84 12.86 21.98
N TRP A 228 -8.74 13.39 20.76
CA TRP A 228 -7.67 14.31 20.34
C TRP A 228 -8.22 15.73 20.23
N ALA A 229 -7.73 16.68 21.02
CA ALA A 229 -8.14 18.09 20.92
C ALA A 229 -9.67 18.30 20.93
N GLY A 230 -10.39 17.52 21.75
CA GLY A 230 -11.86 17.53 21.81
C GLY A 230 -12.58 16.80 20.65
N LYS A 231 -11.84 16.22 19.70
CA LYS A 231 -12.35 15.46 18.55
C LYS A 231 -12.37 13.97 18.85
N GLN A 232 -13.47 13.33 18.47
CA GLN A 232 -13.64 11.88 18.62
C GLN A 232 -12.64 11.12 17.74
N VAL A 233 -12.14 10.00 18.27
CA VAL A 233 -11.14 9.14 17.64
C VAL A 233 -11.70 7.73 17.50
N ALA A 234 -11.63 7.17 16.29
CA ALA A 234 -11.98 5.78 16.06
C ALA A 234 -10.83 4.88 16.54
N GLN A 235 -11.05 4.15 17.63
CA GLN A 235 -10.02 3.27 18.19
C GLN A 235 -9.69 2.12 17.22
N GLY A 236 -8.43 1.75 17.19
CA GLY A 236 -7.94 0.52 16.59
C GLY A 236 -6.42 0.48 16.54
N SER A 237 -5.87 -0.54 15.91
CA SER A 237 -4.42 -0.75 15.85
C SER A 237 -3.73 0.22 14.91
N VAL A 238 -2.49 0.57 15.24
CA VAL A 238 -1.63 1.44 14.43
C VAL A 238 -0.34 0.72 14.07
N LEU A 239 -0.02 0.67 12.78
CA LEU A 239 1.30 0.23 12.30
C LEU A 239 2.17 1.45 12.04
N TYR A 240 3.38 1.50 12.59
CA TYR A 240 4.30 2.61 12.43
C TYR A 240 5.63 2.11 11.86
N ALA A 241 5.86 2.35 10.57
CA ALA A 241 7.14 2.10 9.91
C ALA A 241 8.13 3.23 10.19
N VAL A 242 9.15 2.93 10.97
CA VAL A 242 10.21 3.86 11.39
C VAL A 242 11.40 3.71 10.45
N GLY A 243 11.36 4.40 9.31
CA GLY A 243 12.39 4.33 8.27
C GLY A 243 13.74 4.93 8.68
N GLU A 244 13.78 5.81 9.68
CA GLU A 244 15.06 6.30 10.25
C GLU A 244 15.67 5.34 11.27
N GLY A 245 14.90 4.36 11.76
CA GLY A 245 15.28 3.42 12.81
C GLY A 245 15.50 4.06 14.19
N GLY A 246 15.99 3.23 15.13
CA GLY A 246 16.44 3.66 16.45
C GLY A 246 15.37 3.75 17.55
N ILE A 247 15.78 4.22 18.73
CA ILE A 247 14.97 4.24 19.96
C ILE A 247 14.11 5.51 20.13
N GLY A 248 14.13 6.40 19.13
CA GLY A 248 13.46 7.70 19.21
C GLY A 248 11.94 7.59 19.33
N VAL A 249 11.29 6.85 18.43
CA VAL A 249 9.83 6.66 18.44
C VAL A 249 9.35 5.91 19.69
N PRO A 250 9.96 4.78 20.12
CA PRO A 250 9.62 4.15 21.40
C PRO A 250 9.63 5.11 22.60
N ARG A 251 10.67 5.95 22.70
CA ARG A 251 10.78 6.95 23.78
C ARG A 251 9.70 8.03 23.73
N ARG A 252 9.25 8.42 22.53
CA ARG A 252 8.14 9.38 22.35
C ARG A 252 6.81 8.78 22.77
N ILE A 253 6.56 7.53 22.42
CA ILE A 253 5.37 6.80 22.88
C ILE A 253 5.39 6.72 24.40
N LYS A 254 6.54 6.36 25.00
CA LYS A 254 6.67 6.30 26.46
C LYS A 254 6.42 7.65 27.14
N ALA A 255 6.93 8.75 26.56
CA ALA A 255 6.66 10.10 27.05
C ALA A 255 5.17 10.45 26.98
N TRP A 256 4.49 10.05 25.89
CA TRP A 256 3.06 10.23 25.72
C TRP A 256 2.29 9.45 26.79
N GLU A 257 2.65 8.19 27.08
CA GLU A 257 2.02 7.38 28.14
C GLU A 257 2.10 8.07 29.51
N ILE A 258 3.27 8.62 29.86
CA ILE A 258 3.49 9.30 31.14
C ILE A 258 2.61 10.55 31.24
N VAL A 259 2.54 11.37 30.19
CA VAL A 259 1.74 12.60 30.19
C VAL A 259 0.24 12.29 30.22
N ASN A 260 -0.18 11.23 29.54
CA ASN A 260 -1.59 10.89 29.38
C ASN A 260 -2.12 9.92 30.43
N GLY A 261 -1.24 9.33 31.24
CA GLY A 261 -1.57 8.35 32.27
C GLY A 261 -2.17 7.05 31.70
N GLN A 262 -1.81 6.68 30.47
CA GLN A 262 -2.42 5.56 29.76
C GLN A 262 -1.37 4.81 28.94
N ALA A 263 -1.35 3.47 29.07
CA ALA A 263 -0.48 2.61 28.27
C ALA A 263 -1.00 2.50 26.83
N VAL A 264 -0.07 2.40 25.87
CA VAL A 264 -0.38 2.26 24.44
C VAL A 264 -0.08 0.82 24.02
N GLU A 265 -1.11 -0.02 24.01
CA GLU A 265 -0.96 -1.46 23.72
C GLU A 265 -1.07 -1.79 22.22
N ASN A 266 -1.88 -1.04 21.46
CA ASN A 266 -2.18 -1.32 20.05
C ASN A 266 -1.34 -0.47 19.07
N MET A 267 -0.08 -0.19 19.40
CA MET A 267 0.88 0.50 18.54
C MET A 267 2.03 -0.45 18.19
N TYR A 268 2.17 -0.77 16.91
CA TYR A 268 3.14 -1.73 16.40
C TYR A 268 4.22 -1.02 15.61
N LEU A 269 5.46 -1.11 16.09
CA LEU A 269 6.62 -0.50 15.44
C LEU A 269 7.28 -1.46 14.47
N ILE A 270 7.39 -1.03 13.22
CA ILE A 270 8.16 -1.71 12.17
C ILE A 270 9.49 -0.97 12.07
N ASN A 271 10.56 -1.54 12.66
CA ASN A 271 11.87 -0.89 12.79
C ASN A 271 12.73 -1.01 11.51
N THR A 272 12.08 -0.94 10.35
CA THR A 272 12.68 -0.93 9.03
C THR A 272 11.87 -0.02 8.13
N PRO A 273 12.48 0.65 7.13
CA PRO A 273 11.72 1.23 6.04
C PRO A 273 10.82 0.19 5.39
N VAL A 274 9.66 0.64 4.92
CA VAL A 274 8.75 -0.12 4.06
C VAL A 274 8.62 0.67 2.76
N PHE A 275 8.70 0.01 1.61
CA PHE A 275 8.69 0.64 0.29
C PHE A 275 7.37 0.39 -0.44
N PRO A 276 6.42 1.36 -0.47
CA PRO A 276 5.15 1.21 -1.18
C PRO A 276 5.30 0.94 -2.68
N ALA A 277 6.40 1.38 -3.30
CA ALA A 277 6.67 1.08 -4.70
C ALA A 277 7.02 -0.40 -4.97
N SER A 278 7.25 -1.21 -3.92
CA SER A 278 7.53 -2.65 -4.01
C SER A 278 6.26 -3.46 -3.71
N PRO A 279 5.68 -4.18 -4.69
CA PRO A 279 4.49 -5.01 -4.44
C PRO A 279 4.71 -6.07 -3.36
N ALA A 280 5.93 -6.60 -3.25
CA ALA A 280 6.26 -7.58 -2.21
C ALA A 280 6.19 -6.97 -0.80
N GLU A 281 6.70 -5.75 -0.61
CA GLU A 281 6.65 -5.09 0.71
C GLU A 281 5.25 -4.58 1.05
N VAL A 282 4.48 -4.13 0.06
CA VAL A 282 3.05 -3.86 0.23
C VAL A 282 2.32 -5.12 0.71
N HIS A 283 2.59 -6.27 0.10
CA HIS A 283 1.99 -7.54 0.49
C HIS A 283 2.38 -7.95 1.92
N GLU A 284 3.66 -7.82 2.30
CA GLU A 284 4.12 -8.08 3.68
C GLU A 284 3.43 -7.17 4.70
N LEU A 285 3.24 -5.88 4.39
CA LEU A 285 2.54 -4.97 5.29
C LEU A 285 1.05 -5.30 5.41
N VAL A 286 0.42 -5.80 4.34
CA VAL A 286 -0.96 -6.31 4.39
C VAL A 286 -1.04 -7.54 5.30
N ILE A 287 -0.09 -8.47 5.21
CA ILE A 287 -0.01 -9.63 6.11
C ILE A 287 0.15 -9.17 7.56
N ALA A 288 1.06 -8.22 7.82
CA ALA A 288 1.27 -7.68 9.16
C ALA A 288 0.00 -7.04 9.72
N ALA A 289 -0.75 -6.28 8.90
CA ALA A 289 -2.02 -5.71 9.30
C ALA A 289 -3.03 -6.81 9.66
N GLN A 290 -3.21 -7.82 8.80
CA GLN A 290 -4.11 -8.94 9.06
C GLN A 290 -3.74 -9.74 10.31
N GLN A 291 -2.44 -9.93 10.55
CA GLN A 291 -1.95 -10.58 11.75
C GLN A 291 -2.35 -9.79 13.00
N VAL A 292 -2.09 -8.48 13.02
CA VAL A 292 -2.47 -7.60 14.14
C VAL A 292 -3.98 -7.62 14.38
N GLU A 293 -4.79 -7.57 13.33
CA GLU A 293 -6.24 -7.67 13.47
C GLU A 293 -6.67 -9.03 14.06
N SER A 294 -6.03 -10.12 13.63
CA SER A 294 -6.34 -11.46 14.14
C SER A 294 -5.95 -11.67 15.61
N GLU A 295 -4.84 -11.06 16.04
CA GLU A 295 -4.31 -11.20 17.41
C GLU A 295 -5.06 -10.29 18.40
N THR A 296 -5.47 -9.09 17.97
CA THR A 296 -6.11 -8.09 18.83
C THR A 296 -7.63 -8.08 18.75
N GLY A 297 -8.20 -8.59 17.65
CA GLY A 297 -9.61 -8.39 17.31
C GLY A 297 -9.97 -6.93 16.95
N GLN A 298 -8.98 -6.04 16.84
CA GLN A 298 -9.19 -4.63 16.48
C GLN A 298 -8.69 -4.36 15.05
N PRO A 299 -9.43 -3.59 14.25
CA PRO A 299 -8.99 -3.23 12.90
C PRO A 299 -7.77 -2.33 12.93
N VAL A 300 -6.90 -2.42 11.91
CA VAL A 300 -5.84 -1.43 11.71
C VAL A 300 -6.45 -0.15 11.14
N ARG A 301 -6.37 0.95 11.90
CA ARG A 301 -6.97 2.23 11.53
C ARG A 301 -6.00 3.18 10.84
N LEU A 302 -4.71 3.07 11.16
CA LEU A 302 -3.68 3.95 10.64
C LEU A 302 -2.39 3.20 10.38
N ILE A 303 -1.78 3.44 9.22
CA ILE A 303 -0.42 3.03 8.90
C ILE A 303 0.42 4.29 8.71
N ILE A 304 1.49 4.44 9.49
CA ILE A 304 2.39 5.59 9.47
C ILE A 304 3.68 5.19 8.75
N LEU A 305 4.06 5.96 7.72
CA LEU A 305 5.32 5.82 7.00
C LEU A 305 6.22 7.02 7.33
N ASP A 306 7.21 6.83 8.20
CA ASP A 306 8.07 7.89 8.71
C ASP A 306 9.55 7.62 8.38
N THR A 307 10.15 8.24 7.37
CA THR A 307 9.66 9.31 6.48
C THR A 307 9.48 8.82 5.05
N LEU A 308 8.81 9.61 4.20
CA LEU A 308 8.73 9.40 2.76
C LEU A 308 10.12 9.13 2.18
N ALA A 309 11.09 10.00 2.44
CA ALA A 309 12.44 9.86 1.90
C ALA A 309 13.12 8.53 2.26
N ARG A 310 12.82 7.99 3.46
CA ARG A 310 13.33 6.67 3.87
C ARG A 310 12.51 5.52 3.31
N CYS A 311 11.20 5.70 3.18
CA CYS A 311 10.25 4.72 2.66
C CYS A 311 10.10 4.78 1.12
N PHE A 312 10.84 5.64 0.42
CA PHE A 312 10.78 5.75 -1.03
C PHE A 312 11.56 4.65 -1.74
N GLY A 313 12.62 4.14 -1.11
CA GLY A 313 13.54 3.17 -1.69
C GLY A 313 14.64 3.81 -2.55
N GLY A 314 15.16 3.06 -3.53
CA GLY A 314 16.25 3.52 -4.41
C GLY A 314 15.81 4.39 -5.60
N ALA A 315 14.55 4.81 -5.64
CA ALA A 315 13.94 5.58 -6.73
C ALA A 315 14.06 7.10 -6.54
N ASP A 316 13.71 7.91 -7.55
CA ASP A 316 13.78 9.38 -7.47
C ASP A 316 12.44 9.99 -7.05
N GLU A 317 12.37 10.55 -5.84
CA GLU A 317 11.16 11.21 -5.29
C GLU A 317 10.72 12.47 -6.07
N ASN A 318 11.58 13.01 -6.93
CA ASN A 318 11.25 14.14 -7.80
C ASN A 318 10.65 13.69 -9.14
N ASP A 319 10.84 12.42 -9.50
CA ASP A 319 10.27 11.86 -10.72
C ASP A 319 8.79 11.52 -10.52
N SER A 320 7.96 11.89 -11.49
CA SER A 320 6.50 11.73 -11.39
C SER A 320 6.05 10.28 -11.61
N LYS A 321 6.81 9.48 -12.37
CA LYS A 321 6.52 8.07 -12.59
C LYS A 321 6.83 7.26 -11.33
N ASP A 322 7.99 7.50 -10.71
CA ASP A 322 8.39 6.85 -9.46
C ASP A 322 7.48 7.25 -8.31
N MET A 323 7.16 8.55 -8.17
CA MET A 323 6.16 9.01 -7.19
C MET A 323 4.79 8.37 -7.44
N GLY A 324 4.40 8.22 -8.71
CA GLY A 324 3.17 7.51 -9.07
C GLY A 324 3.17 6.04 -8.62
N ALA A 325 4.31 5.36 -8.62
CA ALA A 325 4.43 3.99 -8.09
C ALA A 325 4.26 3.95 -6.57
N PHE A 326 4.89 4.88 -5.85
CA PHE A 326 4.74 5.03 -4.41
C PHE A 326 3.27 5.27 -4.01
N VAL A 327 2.58 6.19 -4.71
CA VAL A 327 1.16 6.49 -4.48
C VAL A 327 0.28 5.26 -4.73
N ARG A 328 0.50 4.53 -5.84
CA ARG A 328 -0.26 3.29 -6.12
C ARG A 328 -0.11 2.25 -5.02
N GLY A 329 1.09 2.09 -4.47
CA GLY A 329 1.32 1.20 -3.33
C GLY A 329 0.56 1.62 -2.08
N CYS A 330 0.52 2.93 -1.79
CA CYS A 330 -0.26 3.45 -0.68
C CYS A 330 -1.78 3.23 -0.87
N ASP A 331 -2.29 3.43 -2.09
CA ASP A 331 -3.69 3.16 -2.41
C ASP A 331 -4.02 1.66 -2.32
N GLU A 332 -3.09 0.78 -2.69
CA GLU A 332 -3.26 -0.66 -2.53
C GLU A 332 -3.31 -1.07 -1.06
N LEU A 333 -2.41 -0.53 -0.21
CA LEU A 333 -2.46 -0.73 1.24
C LEU A 333 -3.80 -0.29 1.82
N LYS A 334 -4.27 0.90 1.44
CA LYS A 334 -5.56 1.46 1.86
C LYS A 334 -6.73 0.56 1.45
N ALA A 335 -6.72 0.07 0.21
CA ALA A 335 -7.77 -0.80 -0.31
C ALA A 335 -7.78 -2.19 0.34
N LYS A 336 -6.61 -2.77 0.64
CA LYS A 336 -6.47 -4.13 1.18
C LYS A 336 -6.60 -4.20 2.70
N THR A 337 -6.23 -3.14 3.43
CA THR A 337 -6.26 -3.10 4.90
C THR A 337 -7.44 -2.31 5.44
N GLY A 338 -8.02 -1.39 4.66
CA GLY A 338 -9.00 -0.44 5.15
C GLY A 338 -8.43 0.67 6.04
N ALA A 339 -7.11 0.68 6.29
CA ALA A 339 -6.47 1.71 7.09
C ALA A 339 -6.30 3.02 6.29
N SER A 340 -6.26 4.15 7.00
CA SER A 340 -5.70 5.39 6.43
C SER A 340 -4.17 5.32 6.47
N ILE A 341 -3.51 5.99 5.52
CA ILE A 341 -2.05 6.04 5.41
C ILE A 341 -1.57 7.45 5.75
N LEU A 342 -0.65 7.59 6.70
CA LEU A 342 -0.01 8.86 7.04
C LEU A 342 1.46 8.83 6.65
N VAL A 343 1.85 9.71 5.73
CA VAL A 343 3.22 9.82 5.24
C VAL A 343 3.89 11.05 5.84
N VAL A 344 4.98 10.86 6.57
CA VAL A 344 5.78 11.96 7.13
C VAL A 344 6.80 12.42 6.09
N HIS A 345 6.78 13.70 5.73
CA HIS A 345 7.59 14.24 4.65
C HIS A 345 8.41 15.47 5.05
N HIS A 346 9.42 15.81 4.26
CA HIS A 346 10.21 17.02 4.42
C HIS A 346 9.70 18.13 3.50
N SER A 347 9.87 19.38 3.94
CA SER A 347 9.73 20.53 3.05
C SER A 347 10.84 20.56 1.99
N GLY A 348 10.57 21.24 0.88
CA GLY A 348 11.59 21.55 -0.13
C GLY A 348 12.63 22.53 0.40
N LYS A 349 13.66 22.82 -0.42
CA LYS A 349 14.69 23.83 -0.09
C LYS A 349 14.11 25.21 0.19
N ASP A 350 12.97 25.51 -0.43
CA ASP A 350 12.18 26.71 -0.21
C ASP A 350 10.88 26.29 0.49
N GLU A 351 10.80 26.51 1.81
CA GLU A 351 9.67 26.08 2.64
C GLU A 351 8.35 26.76 2.21
N SER A 352 8.43 27.94 1.59
CA SER A 352 7.26 28.66 1.07
C SER A 352 6.60 27.92 -0.09
N LYS A 353 7.35 27.05 -0.78
CA LYS A 353 6.87 26.24 -1.91
C LYS A 353 6.29 24.89 -1.50
N GLY A 354 6.29 24.58 -0.20
CA GLY A 354 5.63 23.40 0.34
C GLY A 354 6.54 22.16 0.47
N ALA A 355 5.93 20.99 0.34
CA ALA A 355 6.61 19.70 0.46
C ALA A 355 7.65 19.49 -0.66
N ARG A 356 8.68 18.70 -0.36
CA ARG A 356 9.72 18.30 -1.33
C ARG A 356 9.17 17.29 -2.34
N GLY A 357 9.81 17.14 -3.50
CA GLY A 357 9.51 16.07 -4.46
C GLY A 357 8.47 16.46 -5.50
N SER A 358 7.90 15.46 -6.16
CA SER A 358 6.95 15.65 -7.26
C SER A 358 5.61 16.24 -6.81
N SER A 359 5.06 17.18 -7.59
CA SER A 359 3.70 17.71 -7.41
C SER A 359 2.62 16.64 -7.53
N ALA A 360 2.93 15.50 -8.18
CA ALA A 360 2.06 14.33 -8.25
C ALA A 360 1.70 13.78 -6.86
N PHE A 361 2.60 13.89 -5.89
CA PHE A 361 2.33 13.45 -4.52
C PHE A 361 1.21 14.27 -3.90
N ARG A 362 1.36 15.60 -3.84
CA ARG A 362 0.34 16.51 -3.32
C ARG A 362 -0.98 16.37 -4.05
N ALA A 363 -0.97 16.11 -5.36
CA ALA A 363 -2.19 15.88 -6.14
C ALA A 363 -2.97 14.64 -5.66
N ALA A 364 -2.26 13.56 -5.28
CA ALA A 364 -2.85 12.31 -4.82
C ALA A 364 -3.34 12.33 -3.37
N LEU A 365 -2.83 13.21 -2.51
CA LEU A 365 -3.23 13.29 -1.10
C LEU A 365 -4.72 13.65 -0.93
N ASP A 366 -5.40 13.03 0.01
CA ASP A 366 -6.72 13.48 0.46
C ASP A 366 -6.58 14.64 1.48
N VAL A 367 -5.52 14.59 2.30
CA VAL A 367 -5.20 15.61 3.32
C VAL A 367 -3.70 15.90 3.37
N GLU A 368 -3.33 17.18 3.47
CA GLU A 368 -1.95 17.60 3.71
C GLU A 368 -1.89 18.65 4.83
N TYR A 369 -0.94 18.46 5.75
CA TYR A 369 -0.65 19.39 6.82
C TYR A 369 0.81 19.86 6.78
N ARG A 370 1.01 21.17 6.94
CA ARG A 370 2.32 21.75 7.21
C ARG A 370 2.54 21.86 8.71
N ILE A 371 3.68 21.36 9.19
CA ILE A 371 4.09 21.39 10.59
C ILE A 371 5.31 22.28 10.74
N ASN A 372 5.14 23.36 11.50
CA ASN A 372 6.19 24.32 11.82
C ASN A 372 6.47 24.33 13.32
N ARG A 373 7.70 24.67 13.71
CA ARG A 373 8.04 24.96 15.10
C ARG A 373 7.63 26.39 15.42
N GLU A 374 6.96 26.60 16.54
CA GLU A 374 6.55 27.94 16.96
C GLU A 374 7.73 28.67 17.63
N GLY A 375 8.16 29.79 17.05
CA GLY A 375 9.26 30.62 17.52
C GLY A 375 10.64 29.97 17.49
N GLU A 376 11.70 30.78 17.60
CA GLU A 376 13.09 30.32 17.54
C GLU A 376 13.45 29.35 18.69
N LYS A 377 12.92 29.60 19.90
CA LYS A 377 13.16 28.75 21.07
C LYS A 377 12.36 27.45 21.04
N GLY A 378 11.32 27.33 20.22
CA GLY A 378 10.42 26.18 20.19
C GLY A 378 9.61 25.99 21.45
N GLY A 379 9.23 24.73 21.67
CA GLY A 379 8.34 24.33 22.76
C GLY A 379 6.89 24.11 22.30
N ALA A 380 6.56 24.43 21.05
CA ALA A 380 5.30 24.09 20.44
C ALA A 380 5.46 23.81 18.93
N LEU A 381 4.50 23.08 18.38
CA LEU A 381 4.33 22.91 16.94
C LEU A 381 3.04 23.60 16.48
N VAL A 382 3.05 24.16 15.28
CA VAL A 382 1.89 24.74 14.60
C VAL A 382 1.48 23.79 13.49
N ILE A 383 0.20 23.41 13.48
CA ILE A 383 -0.42 22.56 12.46
C ILE A 383 -1.24 23.47 11.54
N THR A 384 -0.86 23.56 10.27
CA THR A 384 -1.62 24.27 9.22
C THR A 384 -2.13 23.24 8.22
N CYS A 385 -3.45 23.14 8.02
CA CYS A 385 -3.99 22.39 6.89
C CYS A 385 -3.68 23.12 5.59
N THR A 386 -3.05 22.44 4.64
CA THR A 386 -2.71 22.99 3.32
C THR A 386 -3.50 22.33 2.19
N LYS A 387 -4.22 21.23 2.47
CA LYS A 387 -5.16 20.58 1.56
C LYS A 387 -6.16 19.74 2.37
N MET A 388 -7.44 19.88 2.08
CA MET A 388 -8.52 18.96 2.47
C MET A 388 -9.46 18.76 1.27
N LYS A 389 -9.67 17.51 0.85
CA LYS A 389 -10.41 17.22 -0.39
C LYS A 389 -11.94 17.25 -0.23
N ASP A 390 -12.45 16.46 0.71
CA ASP A 390 -13.89 16.17 0.85
C ASP A 390 -14.52 16.82 2.10
N ALA A 391 -13.82 17.77 2.71
CA ALA A 391 -14.26 18.52 3.89
C ALA A 391 -13.61 19.91 3.94
N GLU A 392 -14.10 20.78 4.84
CA GLU A 392 -13.46 22.07 5.11
C GLU A 392 -12.10 21.90 5.80
N GLU A 393 -11.18 22.80 5.48
CA GLU A 393 -9.86 22.83 6.11
C GLU A 393 -10.00 23.25 7.59
N PRO A 394 -9.45 22.48 8.55
CA PRO A 394 -9.47 22.87 9.95
C PRO A 394 -8.61 24.11 10.19
N GLU A 395 -8.98 24.88 11.22
CA GLU A 395 -8.23 26.06 11.64
C GLU A 395 -6.77 25.72 12.01
N THR A 396 -5.88 26.67 11.75
CA THR A 396 -4.47 26.53 12.16
C THR A 396 -4.35 26.65 13.67
N GLN A 397 -3.73 25.66 14.31
CA GLN A 397 -3.62 25.59 15.76
C GLN A 397 -2.20 25.22 16.20
N ALA A 398 -1.79 25.75 17.36
CA ALA A 398 -0.54 25.42 18.02
C ALA A 398 -0.76 24.43 19.17
N TYR A 399 0.25 23.59 19.40
CA TYR A 399 0.25 22.53 20.40
C TYR A 399 1.59 22.49 21.12
N ASP A 400 1.56 22.61 22.44
CA ASP A 400 2.76 22.66 23.27
C ASP A 400 3.40 21.26 23.41
N LEU A 401 4.73 21.23 23.53
CA LEU A 401 5.53 20.05 23.84
C LEU A 401 6.05 20.16 25.27
N ARG A 402 5.82 19.11 26.05
CA ARG A 402 6.33 19.00 27.42
C ARG A 402 7.56 18.08 27.44
N VAL A 403 8.61 18.52 28.14
CA VAL A 403 9.75 17.65 28.47
C VAL A 403 9.33 16.65 29.54
N VAL A 404 9.61 15.37 29.28
CA VAL A 404 9.26 14.24 30.15
C VAL A 404 10.53 13.47 30.47
N GLU A 405 10.79 13.26 31.75
CA GLU A 405 11.83 12.35 32.23
C GLU A 405 11.33 10.91 32.11
N LEU A 406 12.08 10.07 31.39
CA LEU A 406 11.71 8.68 31.15
C LEU A 406 12.33 7.76 32.19
N PHE A 407 13.64 7.88 32.39
CA PHE A 407 14.42 7.12 33.36
C PHE A 407 15.80 7.76 33.52
N THR A 408 16.51 7.39 34.59
CA THR A 408 17.93 7.69 34.77
C THR A 408 18.74 6.51 34.26
N ASP A 409 19.75 6.76 33.41
CA ASP A 409 20.59 5.71 32.88
C ASP A 409 21.67 5.24 33.87
N LYS A 410 22.50 4.30 33.43
CA LYS A 410 23.58 3.71 34.23
C LYS A 410 24.66 4.72 34.66
N ASP A 411 24.78 5.83 33.96
CA ASP A 411 25.79 6.86 34.19
C ASP A 411 25.22 8.00 35.07
N GLY A 412 23.95 7.90 35.47
CA GLY A 412 23.27 8.87 36.32
C GLY A 412 22.62 10.02 35.53
N GLU A 413 22.56 9.93 34.19
CA GLU A 413 21.96 10.96 33.35
C GLU A 413 20.44 10.75 33.19
N ASN A 414 19.68 11.83 33.33
CA ASN A 414 18.24 11.80 33.09
C ASN A 414 17.96 11.73 31.59
N ILE A 415 17.44 10.58 31.13
CA ILE A 415 16.99 10.41 29.77
C ILE A 415 15.60 11.01 29.63
N THR A 416 15.50 12.03 28.79
CA THR A 416 14.25 12.76 28.53
C THR A 416 13.75 12.55 27.10
N SER A 417 12.48 12.86 26.90
CA SER A 417 11.86 13.02 25.59
C SER A 417 10.81 14.13 25.64
N LEU A 418 10.21 14.46 24.50
CA LEU A 418 9.09 15.39 24.44
C LEU A 418 7.78 14.63 24.23
N ALA A 419 6.72 15.10 24.86
CA ALA A 419 5.35 14.66 24.64
C ALA A 419 4.50 15.85 24.18
N LEU A 420 3.71 15.64 23.14
CA LEU A 420 2.77 16.63 22.64
C LEU A 420 1.57 16.74 23.58
N ILE A 421 1.18 17.96 23.94
CA ILE A 421 -0.03 18.25 24.70
C ILE A 421 -1.16 18.49 23.69
N ASP A 422 -2.17 17.63 23.73
CA ASP A 422 -3.33 17.60 22.83
C ASP A 422 -4.36 18.71 23.08
N LYS A 423 -3.92 19.82 23.69
CA LYS A 423 -4.75 21.01 23.93
C LYS A 423 -4.43 22.06 22.89
N PRO A 424 -5.36 22.36 21.97
CA PRO A 424 -5.11 23.38 20.98
C PRO A 424 -5.12 24.76 21.62
N ARG A 425 -4.29 25.64 21.06
CA ARG A 425 -4.33 27.08 21.30
C ARG A 425 -4.09 27.84 20.02
N ASP A 426 -4.43 29.12 20.03
CA ASP A 426 -4.09 29.99 18.91
C ASP A 426 -2.57 30.05 18.76
N PRO A 427 -2.06 29.96 17.52
CA PRO A 427 -0.66 30.22 17.25
C PRO A 427 -0.31 31.63 17.72
N VAL A 428 0.87 31.78 18.30
CA VAL A 428 1.39 33.11 18.58
C VAL A 428 1.61 33.80 17.24
N GLU A 429 0.83 34.85 16.96
CA GLU A 429 1.14 35.76 15.85
C GLU A 429 2.55 36.31 16.09
N GLU A 430 3.51 35.85 15.29
CA GLU A 430 4.73 36.61 15.12
C GLU A 430 4.31 37.94 14.48
N ILE A 431 4.31 39.01 15.27
CA ILE A 431 4.39 40.39 14.76
C ILE A 431 5.79 40.56 14.15
N GLY A 432 6.10 39.76 13.13
CA GLY A 432 7.27 39.86 12.29
C GLY A 432 6.89 40.78 11.16
N LEU A 433 7.15 42.09 11.33
CA LEU A 433 7.39 43.13 10.30
C LEU A 433 7.05 44.55 10.81
N ILE A 434 7.49 44.92 12.02
CA ILE A 434 7.70 46.35 12.31
C ILE A 434 9.21 46.56 12.46
N ALA A 435 9.82 47.17 11.45
CA ALA A 435 11.22 47.61 11.53
C ALA A 435 11.38 48.58 12.71
N ASN A 436 12.43 48.43 13.51
CA ASN A 436 12.76 49.20 14.73
C ASN A 436 11.98 48.79 16.00
N LYS A 437 11.88 47.49 16.30
CA LYS A 437 11.48 47.04 17.63
C LYS A 437 12.66 47.16 18.60
N THR A 438 12.46 47.87 19.71
CA THR A 438 13.40 47.91 20.85
C THR A 438 12.90 46.98 21.94
N ASP A 439 13.75 46.60 22.89
CA ASP A 439 13.38 45.77 24.03
C ASP A 439 12.21 46.37 24.84
N ASN A 440 12.10 47.70 24.85
CA ASN A 440 11.00 48.43 25.49
C ASN A 440 9.64 48.16 24.82
N HIS A 441 9.59 48.03 23.48
CA HIS A 441 8.36 47.67 22.76
C HIS A 441 7.94 46.22 23.09
N THR A 442 8.91 45.33 23.27
CA THR A 442 8.66 43.94 23.67
C THR A 442 8.12 43.86 25.10
N ALA A 443 8.73 44.59 26.04
CA ALA A 443 8.30 44.63 27.44
C ALA A 443 6.90 45.23 27.60
N LEU A 444 6.61 46.34 26.90
CA LEU A 444 5.29 46.98 26.91
C LEU A 444 4.20 46.04 26.41
N TRP A 445 4.46 45.36 25.29
CA TRP A 445 3.54 44.39 24.72
C TRP A 445 3.29 43.20 25.66
N GLN A 446 4.33 42.70 26.32
CA GLN A 446 4.20 41.60 27.29
C GLN A 446 3.31 41.97 28.48
N CYS A 447 3.43 43.20 29.00
CA CYS A 447 2.56 43.69 30.08
C CYS A 447 1.09 43.74 29.62
N ILE A 448 0.81 44.40 28.49
CA ILE A 448 -0.56 44.50 27.94
C ILE A 448 -1.16 43.11 27.66
N ARG A 449 -0.36 42.21 27.11
CA ARG A 449 -0.78 40.83 26.80
C ARG A 449 -1.08 40.02 28.07
N SER A 450 -0.30 40.17 29.13
CA SER A 450 -0.52 39.47 30.41
C SER A 450 -1.87 39.83 31.01
N HIS A 451 -2.17 41.13 31.10
CA HIS A 451 -3.46 41.62 31.60
C HIS A 451 -4.63 41.16 30.72
N THR A 452 -4.46 41.20 29.39
CA THR A 452 -5.51 40.79 28.45
C THR A 452 -5.81 39.28 28.53
N ALA A 453 -4.78 38.45 28.67
CA ALA A 453 -4.92 36.99 28.80
C ALA A 453 -5.62 36.58 30.11
N LEU A 454 -5.41 37.34 31.19
CA LEU A 454 -6.03 37.12 32.50
C LEU A 454 -7.41 37.81 32.65
N LYS A 455 -7.86 38.56 31.63
CA LYS A 455 -9.06 39.42 31.69
C LYS A 455 -9.00 40.46 32.81
N GLU A 456 -7.81 40.94 33.12
CA GLU A 456 -7.55 41.96 34.14
C GLU A 456 -7.60 43.38 33.55
N PRO A 457 -7.86 44.43 34.37
CA PRO A 457 -7.90 45.80 33.89
C PRO A 457 -6.53 46.25 33.35
N CYS A 458 -6.44 46.54 32.05
CA CYS A 458 -5.19 47.01 31.43
C CYS A 458 -5.18 48.54 31.30
N SER A 459 -4.82 49.26 32.37
CA SER A 459 -4.66 50.72 32.35
C SER A 459 -3.20 51.15 32.16
N ILE A 460 -2.97 52.37 31.66
CA ILE A 460 -1.61 52.93 31.47
C ILE A 460 -0.81 52.91 32.79
N ALA A 461 -1.45 53.21 33.93
CA ALA A 461 -0.80 53.20 35.23
C ALA A 461 -0.31 51.79 35.63
N LEU A 462 -1.13 50.77 35.40
CA LEU A 462 -0.78 49.37 35.73
C LEU A 462 0.35 48.85 34.86
N VAL A 463 0.29 49.14 33.55
CA VAL A 463 1.35 48.77 32.61
C VAL A 463 2.67 49.48 32.95
N HIS A 464 2.61 50.72 33.45
CA HIS A 464 3.79 51.47 33.90
C HIS A 464 4.41 50.87 35.18
N ASP A 465 3.60 50.34 36.09
CA ASP A 465 4.08 49.66 37.29
C ASP A 465 4.70 48.29 36.96
N ASP A 466 4.11 47.54 36.02
CA ASP A 466 4.68 46.27 35.54
C ASP A 466 6.04 46.49 34.85
N LEU A 467 6.15 47.53 34.03
CA LEU A 467 7.41 47.89 33.37
C LEU A 467 8.51 48.28 34.37
N LYS A 468 8.15 48.99 35.45
CA LYS A 468 9.08 49.27 36.55
C LYS A 468 9.51 48.00 37.27
N ALA A 469 8.59 47.08 37.53
CA ALA A 469 8.90 45.79 38.17
C ALA A 469 9.85 44.94 37.30
N MET A 470 9.78 45.10 35.98
CA MET A 470 10.70 44.49 35.01
C MET A 470 12.05 45.24 34.85
N GLY A 471 12.29 46.31 35.61
CA GLY A 471 13.53 47.10 35.56
C GLY A 471 13.64 48.05 34.36
N VAL A 472 12.55 48.30 33.63
CA VAL A 472 12.51 49.25 32.52
C VAL A 472 12.38 50.66 33.08
N ASN A 473 13.26 51.58 32.66
CA ASN A 473 13.22 52.96 33.12
C ASN A 473 12.08 53.73 32.41
N VAL A 474 10.94 53.85 33.08
CA VAL A 474 9.78 54.59 32.58
C VAL A 474 9.80 56.00 33.18
N LEU A 475 10.26 56.97 32.39
CA LEU A 475 10.26 58.38 32.79
C LEU A 475 8.81 58.89 32.85
N ALA A 476 8.39 59.36 34.02
CA ALA A 476 7.13 60.09 34.17
C ALA A 476 7.19 61.37 33.32
N ARG A 477 6.24 61.54 32.40
CA ARG A 477 5.97 62.82 31.73
C ARG A 477 4.70 63.43 32.28
#